data_AF-A0A3D2XHP8-F1
#
_entry.id   AF-A0A3D2XHP8-F1
#
_cell.length_a   1.000
_cell.length_b   1.000
_cell.length_c   1.000
_cell.angle_alpha   90.00
_cell.angle_beta   90.00
_cell.angle_gamma   90.00
#
_symmetry.space_group_name_H-M   'P 1'
#
loop_
_entity.id
_entity.type
_entity.pdbx_description
1 polymer ?
#
loop_
_entity_poly.entity_id
_entity_poly.type
_entity_poly.pdbx_seq_one_letter_code
_entity_poly.pdbx_strand_id
1 'polypeptide(L)'
;MRKEFHRIVFWMTLWNVLDILMTYFAMPDLYNEANYWVRKLDLGWPGLITVLVVWQVIFTLPSIYLCYWNIPVNYNEKITNYYQLINYYAFRSKKLVILPNKTQFVLFGKSITNFLGYYCPRYYCTSKVLVTIDNFLRGLIYRDAIHVAKKDGWTTLTLDTNSFYYKTKIGNMILWYTDLNYSQVLFFQNTILLMLFFILLVLFFRKEMQKINQQHISAPYNTSF
;
A
#
# COMPACT_ATOMS: atom_id res chain seq x y z
N MET A 1 -9.43 -6.74 -18.38
CA MET A 1 -8.92 -5.73 -17.41
C MET A 1 -10.01 -5.09 -16.55
N ARG A 2 -11.25 -4.87 -17.05
CA ARG A 2 -12.35 -4.37 -16.21
C ARG A 2 -12.64 -5.23 -14.97
N LYS A 3 -12.66 -6.57 -15.09
CA LYS A 3 -12.84 -7.48 -13.92
C LYS A 3 -11.75 -7.28 -12.86
N GLU A 4 -10.50 -7.05 -13.27
CA GLU A 4 -9.39 -6.77 -12.35
C GLU A 4 -9.57 -5.44 -11.62
N PHE A 5 -10.05 -4.40 -12.31
CA PHE A 5 -10.40 -3.13 -11.67
C PHE A 5 -11.45 -3.30 -10.57
N HIS A 6 -12.55 -4.02 -10.87
CA HIS A 6 -13.61 -4.27 -9.88
C HIS A 6 -13.08 -5.07 -8.68
N ARG A 7 -12.22 -6.06 -8.90
CA ARG A 7 -11.56 -6.80 -7.82
C ARG A 7 -10.70 -5.89 -6.95
N ILE A 8 -9.91 -4.99 -7.56
CA ILE A 8 -9.07 -4.04 -6.84
C ILE A 8 -9.93 -3.13 -5.95
N VAL A 9 -10.95 -2.49 -6.53
CA VAL A 9 -11.86 -1.61 -5.79
C VAL A 9 -12.58 -2.36 -4.68
N PHE A 10 -13.05 -3.58 -4.94
CA PHE A 10 -13.66 -4.43 -3.93
C PHE A 10 -12.73 -4.68 -2.74
N TRP A 11 -11.47 -5.06 -2.99
CA TRP A 11 -10.49 -5.26 -1.91
C TRP A 11 -10.22 -3.98 -1.12
N MET A 12 -10.07 -2.83 -1.80
CA MET A 12 -9.87 -1.55 -1.11
C MET A 12 -11.07 -1.19 -0.22
N THR A 13 -12.29 -1.38 -0.73
CA THR A 13 -13.52 -1.16 0.04
C THR A 13 -13.61 -2.12 1.23
N LEU A 14 -13.32 -3.41 1.02
CA LEU A 14 -13.34 -4.40 2.10
C LEU A 14 -12.39 -4.03 3.23
N TRP A 15 -11.16 -3.62 2.90
CA TRP A 15 -10.19 -3.16 3.90
C TRP A 15 -10.65 -1.88 4.62
N ASN A 16 -11.31 -0.95 3.94
CA ASN A 16 -11.92 0.21 4.59
C ASN A 16 -13.04 -0.17 5.57
N VAL A 17 -13.90 -1.13 5.19
CA VAL A 17 -14.97 -1.62 6.07
C VAL A 17 -14.38 -2.32 7.29
N LEU A 18 -13.36 -3.16 7.10
CA LEU A 18 -12.64 -3.80 8.21
C LEU A 18 -11.98 -2.77 9.13
N ASP A 19 -11.36 -1.74 8.57
CA ASP A 19 -10.77 -0.63 9.34
C ASP A 19 -11.82 0.03 10.24
N ILE A 20 -12.97 0.41 9.67
CA ILE A 20 -14.10 1.00 10.41
C ILE A 20 -14.59 0.07 11.52
N LEU A 21 -14.84 -1.21 11.21
CA LEU A 21 -15.37 -2.18 12.18
C LEU A 21 -14.39 -2.41 13.34
N MET A 22 -13.11 -2.53 13.02
CA MET A 22 -12.07 -2.76 14.03
C MET A 22 -11.86 -1.51 14.86
N THR A 23 -11.80 -0.32 14.26
CA THR A 23 -11.77 0.94 15.01
C THR A 23 -13.01 1.06 15.90
N TYR A 24 -14.20 0.71 15.42
CA TYR A 24 -15.43 0.86 16.22
C TYR A 24 -15.42 -0.05 17.46
N PHE A 25 -14.95 -1.27 17.28
CA PHE A 25 -14.82 -2.24 18.38
C PHE A 25 -13.70 -1.88 19.36
N ALA A 26 -12.59 -1.36 18.85
CA ALA A 26 -11.36 -1.16 19.60
C ALA A 26 -11.30 0.23 20.24
N MET A 27 -11.81 1.26 19.57
CA MET A 27 -11.72 2.68 19.90
C MET A 27 -12.94 3.48 19.41
N PRO A 28 -14.13 3.29 20.03
CA PRO A 28 -15.36 3.95 19.58
C PRO A 28 -15.32 5.49 19.70
N ASP A 29 -14.44 6.03 20.54
CA ASP A 29 -14.27 7.48 20.77
C ASP A 29 -13.23 8.13 19.85
N LEU A 30 -12.56 7.34 18.98
CA LEU A 30 -11.54 7.77 18.01
C LEU A 30 -10.33 8.52 18.60
N TYR A 31 -10.19 8.57 19.93
CA TYR A 31 -9.20 9.41 20.60
C TYR A 31 -7.75 9.04 20.26
N ASN A 32 -7.50 7.74 20.07
CA ASN A 32 -6.19 7.20 19.69
C ASN A 32 -6.18 6.59 18.28
N GLU A 33 -7.06 7.09 17.39
CA GLU A 33 -7.17 6.61 16.01
C GLU A 33 -5.81 6.67 15.27
N ALA A 34 -5.42 5.55 14.67
CA ALA A 34 -4.16 5.41 13.93
C ALA A 34 -4.14 6.22 12.63
N ASN A 35 -5.30 6.56 12.06
CA ASN A 35 -5.39 7.45 10.92
C ASN A 35 -4.96 8.88 11.28
N TYR A 36 -3.79 9.27 10.75
CA TYR A 36 -3.17 10.58 10.99
C TYR A 36 -4.12 11.76 10.77
N TRP A 37 -4.91 11.75 9.69
CA TRP A 37 -5.76 12.88 9.34
C TRP A 37 -6.96 13.01 10.25
N VAL A 38 -7.51 11.88 10.69
CA VAL A 38 -8.62 11.85 11.64
C VAL A 38 -8.17 12.42 12.97
N ARG A 39 -7.03 11.96 13.48
CA ARG A 39 -6.49 12.45 14.75
C ARG A 39 -6.01 13.90 14.67
N LYS A 40 -5.29 14.28 13.62
CA LYS A 40 -4.72 15.64 13.48
C LYS A 40 -5.81 16.71 13.40
N LEU A 41 -6.91 16.39 12.74
CA LEU A 41 -8.03 17.32 12.53
C LEU A 41 -9.16 17.09 13.54
N ASP A 42 -8.95 16.23 14.54
CA ASP A 42 -9.93 15.86 15.58
C ASP A 42 -11.31 15.51 15.01
N LEU A 43 -11.30 14.64 13.99
CA LEU A 43 -12.49 14.27 13.24
C LEU A 43 -13.24 13.13 13.92
N GLY A 44 -14.57 13.27 14.03
CA GLY A 44 -15.45 12.17 14.41
C GLY A 44 -15.65 11.12 13.31
N TRP A 45 -16.54 10.17 13.56
CA TRP A 45 -16.88 9.06 12.64
C TRP A 45 -17.20 9.49 11.19
N PRO A 46 -17.99 10.55 10.94
CA PRO A 46 -18.21 11.02 9.56
C PRO A 46 -16.92 11.47 8.87
N GLY A 47 -16.00 12.09 9.61
CA GLY A 47 -14.71 12.52 9.09
C GLY A 47 -13.76 11.36 8.82
N LEU A 48 -13.75 10.31 9.66
CA LEU A 48 -13.05 9.05 9.37
C LEU A 48 -13.54 8.46 8.04
N ILE A 49 -14.85 8.28 7.87
CA ILE A 49 -15.44 7.74 6.63
C ILE A 49 -15.05 8.60 5.43
N THR A 50 -15.11 9.92 5.57
CA THR A 50 -14.74 10.87 4.51
C THR A 50 -13.27 10.70 4.11
N VAL A 51 -12.36 10.64 5.08
CA VAL A 51 -10.93 10.42 4.85
C VAL A 51 -10.70 9.09 4.13
N LEU A 52 -11.38 8.01 4.52
CA LEU A 52 -11.26 6.69 3.87
C LEU A 52 -11.72 6.73 2.41
N VAL A 53 -12.85 7.38 2.13
CA VAL A 53 -13.38 7.52 0.76
C VAL A 53 -12.44 8.36 -0.11
N VAL A 54 -12.00 9.51 0.40
CA VAL A 54 -11.09 10.41 -0.34
C VAL A 54 -9.79 9.69 -0.69
N TRP A 55 -9.18 8.99 0.28
CA TRP A 55 -7.95 8.24 0.01
C TRP A 55 -8.19 7.09 -0.96
N GLN A 56 -9.29 6.34 -0.83
CA GLN A 56 -9.64 5.29 -1.78
C GLN A 56 -9.75 5.85 -3.20
N VAL A 57 -10.41 6.99 -3.40
CA VAL A 57 -10.53 7.65 -4.71
C VAL A 57 -9.14 8.00 -5.26
N ILE A 58 -8.30 8.67 -4.47
CA ILE A 58 -6.94 9.07 -4.87
C ILE A 58 -6.12 7.85 -5.32
N PHE A 59 -6.12 6.77 -4.53
CA PHE A 59 -5.35 5.56 -4.85
C PHE A 59 -5.97 4.69 -5.96
N THR A 60 -7.23 4.91 -6.30
CA THR A 60 -7.92 4.21 -7.41
C THR A 60 -7.65 4.88 -8.76
N LEU A 61 -7.38 6.21 -8.80
CA LEU A 61 -7.16 6.96 -10.05
C LEU A 61 -6.08 6.33 -10.97
N PRO A 62 -4.87 5.98 -10.49
CA PRO A 62 -3.86 5.35 -11.34
C PRO A 62 -4.32 3.98 -11.87
N SER A 63 -5.16 3.26 -11.12
CA SER A 63 -5.67 1.95 -11.52
C SER A 63 -6.78 2.02 -12.56
N ILE A 64 -7.58 3.09 -12.58
CA ILE A 64 -8.51 3.36 -13.68
C ILE A 64 -7.71 3.48 -14.97
N TYR A 65 -6.64 4.27 -14.95
CA TYR A 65 -5.73 4.38 -16.09
C TYR A 65 -5.15 3.03 -16.51
N LEU A 66 -4.63 2.26 -15.56
CA LEU A 66 -4.10 0.93 -15.82
C LEU A 66 -5.13 -0.04 -16.44
N CYS A 67 -6.39 0.03 -16.03
CA CYS A 67 -7.37 -0.99 -16.40
C CYS A 67 -8.20 -0.63 -17.63
N TYR A 68 -8.36 0.66 -17.93
CA TYR A 68 -9.20 1.14 -19.04
C TYR A 68 -8.38 1.76 -20.18
N TRP A 69 -7.24 2.38 -19.91
CA TRP A 69 -6.45 3.11 -20.89
C TRP A 69 -5.04 2.56 -21.13
N ASN A 70 -4.64 1.52 -20.39
CA ASN A 70 -3.33 0.90 -20.58
C ASN A 70 -3.23 0.19 -21.93
N ILE A 71 -2.22 0.60 -22.69
CA ILE A 71 -1.78 -0.09 -23.89
C ILE A 71 -0.61 -1.00 -23.48
N PRO A 72 -0.73 -2.32 -23.62
CA PRO A 72 0.31 -3.25 -23.17
C PRO A 72 1.65 -2.94 -23.83
N VAL A 73 2.73 -3.19 -23.08
CA VAL A 73 4.08 -3.05 -23.60
C VAL A 73 4.36 -4.19 -24.57
N ASN A 74 4.27 -3.92 -25.87
CA ASN A 74 4.78 -4.85 -26.88
C ASN A 74 6.31 -4.78 -26.94
N TYR A 75 6.96 -5.92 -26.78
CA TYR A 75 8.42 -6.04 -26.77
C TYR A 75 8.89 -6.59 -28.11
N ASN A 76 8.98 -5.71 -29.11
CA ASN A 76 9.38 -6.08 -30.46
C ASN A 76 10.83 -6.55 -30.57
N GLU A 77 11.63 -6.31 -29.54
CA GLU A 77 13.06 -6.61 -29.54
C GLU A 77 13.44 -7.44 -28.31
N LYS A 78 14.37 -8.40 -28.50
CA LYS A 78 14.88 -9.24 -27.40
C LYS A 78 15.63 -8.41 -26.36
N ILE A 79 15.20 -8.44 -25.11
CA ILE A 79 15.86 -7.77 -23.97
C ILE A 79 16.67 -8.81 -23.20
N THR A 80 17.92 -8.50 -22.86
CA THR A 80 18.84 -9.47 -22.22
C THR A 80 19.16 -9.16 -20.76
N ASN A 81 18.93 -7.94 -20.30
CA ASN A 81 19.21 -7.55 -18.91
C ASN A 81 18.18 -6.56 -18.34
N TYR A 82 18.19 -6.38 -17.02
CA TYR A 82 17.23 -5.51 -16.32
C TYR A 82 17.39 -4.02 -16.65
N TYR A 83 18.60 -3.53 -16.94
CA TYR A 83 18.79 -2.13 -17.33
C TYR A 83 18.12 -1.81 -18.67
N GLN A 84 18.29 -2.70 -19.65
CA GLN A 84 17.58 -2.63 -20.93
C GLN A 84 16.07 -2.76 -20.72
N LEU A 85 15.62 -3.62 -19.81
CA LEU A 85 14.19 -3.74 -19.48
C LEU A 85 13.63 -2.43 -18.96
N ILE A 86 14.28 -1.81 -17.97
CA ILE A 86 13.81 -0.56 -17.36
C ILE A 86 13.75 0.55 -18.43
N ASN A 87 14.83 0.70 -19.20
CA ASN A 87 14.91 1.73 -20.23
C ASN A 87 13.92 1.48 -21.39
N TYR A 88 13.70 0.23 -21.77
CA TYR A 88 12.71 -0.14 -22.78
C TYR A 88 11.28 0.05 -22.25
N TYR A 89 11.02 -0.34 -21.01
CA TYR A 89 9.74 -0.12 -20.37
C TYR A 89 9.41 1.37 -20.28
N ALA A 90 10.39 2.20 -19.91
CA ALA A 90 10.26 3.65 -19.80
C ALA A 90 10.12 4.37 -21.16
N PHE A 91 11.00 4.07 -22.12
CA PHE A 91 11.18 4.89 -23.31
C PHE A 91 11.01 4.13 -24.64
N ARG A 92 10.72 2.82 -24.60
CA ARG A 92 10.70 1.92 -25.77
C ARG A 92 12.00 1.90 -26.56
N SER A 93 13.12 2.06 -25.86
CA SER A 93 14.47 2.04 -26.43
C SER A 93 15.36 1.06 -25.69
N LYS A 94 16.17 0.30 -26.42
CA LYS A 94 17.28 -0.46 -25.84
C LYS A 94 18.48 0.39 -25.48
N LYS A 95 18.71 1.47 -26.25
CA LYS A 95 19.81 2.40 -26.01
C LYS A 95 19.42 3.34 -24.88
N LEU A 96 20.34 3.55 -23.95
CA LEU A 96 20.17 4.45 -22.81
C LEU A 96 19.68 5.82 -23.30
N VAL A 97 18.55 6.28 -22.78
CA VAL A 97 17.99 7.60 -23.09
C VAL A 97 18.36 8.54 -21.95
N ILE A 98 19.28 9.48 -22.23
CA ILE A 98 19.73 10.49 -21.24
C ILE A 98 18.85 11.74 -21.32
N LEU A 99 18.51 12.17 -22.54
CA LEU A 99 17.63 13.32 -22.82
C LEU A 99 16.46 12.84 -23.66
N PRO A 100 15.28 12.61 -23.05
CA PRO A 100 14.12 12.10 -23.78
C PRO A 100 13.54 13.21 -24.67
N ASN A 101 13.25 12.85 -25.92
CA ASN A 101 12.44 13.71 -26.79
C ASN A 101 10.96 13.74 -26.32
N LYS A 102 10.14 14.60 -26.93
CA LYS A 102 8.72 14.77 -26.55
C LYS A 102 7.95 13.43 -26.53
N THR A 103 8.16 12.58 -27.52
CA THR A 103 7.50 11.27 -27.62
C THR A 103 7.95 10.32 -26.52
N GLN A 104 9.26 10.27 -26.24
CA GLN A 104 9.84 9.47 -25.16
C GLN A 104 9.36 9.94 -23.78
N PHE A 105 9.20 11.25 -23.59
CA PHE A 105 8.65 11.80 -22.35
C PHE A 105 7.19 11.38 -22.13
N VAL A 106 6.36 11.42 -23.19
CA VAL A 106 4.99 10.91 -23.13
C VAL A 106 4.98 9.41 -22.79
N LEU A 107 5.84 8.62 -23.42
CA LEU A 107 5.96 7.17 -23.13
C LEU A 107 6.36 6.92 -21.67
N PHE A 108 7.34 7.67 -21.16
CA PHE A 108 7.77 7.60 -19.77
C PHE A 108 6.64 7.89 -18.80
N GLY A 109 5.87 8.95 -19.06
CA GLY A 109 4.68 9.28 -18.27
C GLY A 109 3.67 8.13 -18.27
N LYS A 110 3.39 7.52 -19.42
CA LYS A 110 2.49 6.35 -19.50
C LYS A 110 3.02 5.15 -18.70
N SER A 111 4.33 4.91 -18.74
CA SER A 111 4.99 3.82 -18.03
C SER A 111 4.98 4.03 -16.52
N ILE A 112 5.20 5.26 -16.05
CA ILE A 112 5.01 5.62 -14.63
C ILE A 112 3.56 5.36 -14.22
N THR A 113 2.57 5.86 -14.97
CA THR A 113 1.16 5.69 -14.59
C THR A 113 0.74 4.21 -14.58
N ASN A 114 1.29 3.39 -15.47
CA ASN A 114 1.09 1.95 -15.47
C ASN A 114 1.66 1.30 -14.20
N PHE A 115 2.90 1.63 -13.83
CA PHE A 115 3.50 1.17 -12.58
C PHE A 115 2.72 1.65 -11.35
N LEU A 116 2.32 2.92 -11.30
CA LEU A 116 1.49 3.47 -10.21
C LEU A 116 0.14 2.78 -10.15
N GLY A 117 -0.51 2.49 -11.26
CA GLY A 117 -1.77 1.74 -11.28
C GLY A 117 -1.65 0.32 -10.73
N TYR A 118 -0.45 -0.28 -10.81
CA TYR A 118 -0.13 -1.56 -10.18
C TYR A 118 0.21 -1.39 -8.69
N TYR A 119 1.02 -0.40 -8.34
CA TYR A 119 1.52 -0.21 -6.99
C TYR A 119 0.51 0.43 -6.03
N CYS A 120 -0.15 1.53 -6.43
CA CYS A 120 -0.99 2.37 -5.58
C CYS A 120 -2.08 1.61 -4.81
N PRO A 121 -2.89 0.71 -5.43
CA PRO A 121 -3.89 -0.04 -4.67
C PRO A 121 -3.29 -1.02 -3.68
N ARG A 122 -2.14 -1.61 -4.01
CA ARG A 122 -1.45 -2.56 -3.13
C ARG A 122 -0.89 -1.81 -1.93
N TYR A 123 -0.24 -0.67 -2.17
CA TYR A 123 0.19 0.24 -1.12
C TYR A 123 -0.98 0.62 -0.21
N TYR A 124 -2.10 1.03 -0.79
CA TYR A 124 -3.30 1.39 -0.04
C TYR A 124 -3.81 0.26 0.85
N CYS A 125 -4.04 -0.92 0.28
CA CYS A 125 -4.52 -2.08 1.05
C CYS A 125 -3.54 -2.47 2.17
N THR A 126 -2.24 -2.48 1.89
CA THR A 126 -1.22 -2.78 2.92
C THR A 126 -1.19 -1.73 4.01
N SER A 127 -1.23 -0.44 3.65
CA SER A 127 -1.32 0.66 4.63
C SER A 127 -2.55 0.49 5.51
N LYS A 128 -3.70 0.10 4.93
CA LYS A 128 -4.92 -0.18 5.68
C LYS A 128 -4.76 -1.34 6.66
N VAL A 129 -4.17 -2.45 6.22
CA VAL A 129 -3.86 -3.58 7.10
C VAL A 129 -3.02 -3.13 8.30
N LEU A 130 -1.99 -2.31 8.09
CA LEU A 130 -1.13 -1.82 9.17
C LEU A 130 -1.88 -0.91 10.15
N VAL A 131 -2.73 0.00 9.64
CA VAL A 131 -3.57 0.87 10.47
C VAL A 131 -4.58 0.05 11.28
N THR A 132 -5.23 -0.94 10.65
CA THR A 132 -6.18 -1.83 11.33
C THR A 132 -5.50 -2.67 12.42
N ILE A 133 -4.28 -3.17 12.19
CA ILE A 133 -3.49 -3.87 13.21
C ILE A 133 -3.15 -2.92 14.37
N ASP A 134 -2.72 -1.69 14.08
CA ASP A 134 -2.38 -0.71 15.13
C ASP A 134 -3.62 -0.36 15.98
N ASN A 135 -4.74 -0.05 15.33
CA ASN A 135 -6.02 0.20 16.02
C ASN A 135 -6.45 -1.00 16.87
N PHE A 136 -6.31 -2.23 16.35
CA PHE A 136 -6.64 -3.44 17.09
C PHE A 136 -5.74 -3.64 18.31
N LEU A 137 -4.41 -3.56 18.15
CA LEU A 137 -3.47 -3.77 19.25
C LEU A 137 -3.63 -2.72 20.33
N ARG A 138 -3.79 -1.45 19.97
CA ARG A 138 -4.02 -0.38 20.94
C ARG A 138 -5.36 -0.53 21.64
N GLY A 139 -6.43 -0.91 20.93
CA GLY A 139 -7.73 -1.07 21.56
C GLY A 139 -7.85 -2.33 22.41
N LEU A 140 -7.11 -3.41 22.10
CA LEU A 140 -6.98 -4.56 23.01
C LEU A 140 -6.47 -4.10 24.39
N ILE A 141 -5.37 -3.34 24.40
CA ILE A 141 -4.81 -2.82 25.65
C ILE A 141 -5.75 -1.83 26.33
N TYR A 142 -6.37 -0.94 25.55
CA TYR A 142 -7.32 0.03 26.09
C TYR A 142 -8.50 -0.64 26.80
N ARG A 143 -9.01 -1.75 26.25
CA ARG A 143 -10.14 -2.49 26.84
C ARG A 143 -9.78 -3.24 28.11
N ASP A 144 -8.53 -3.67 28.24
CA ASP A 144 -8.05 -4.41 29.41
C ASP A 144 -7.43 -3.48 30.48
N ALA A 145 -7.43 -2.17 30.25
CA ALA A 145 -6.98 -1.18 31.22
C ALA A 145 -7.95 -1.09 32.41
N ILE A 146 -7.39 -1.19 33.63
CA ILE A 146 -8.11 -0.97 34.90
C ILE A 146 -8.47 0.51 35.04
N HIS A 147 -7.57 1.39 34.60
CA HIS A 147 -7.77 2.83 34.68
C HIS A 147 -7.23 3.51 33.42
N VAL A 148 -7.98 4.49 32.93
CA VAL A 148 -7.62 5.34 31.80
C VAL A 148 -7.63 6.79 32.27
N ALA A 149 -6.47 7.41 32.36
CA ALA A 149 -6.34 8.84 32.61
C ALA A 149 -6.11 9.58 31.29
N LYS A 150 -6.92 10.59 30.99
CA LYS A 150 -6.71 11.48 29.83
C LYS A 150 -6.30 12.85 30.36
N LYS A 151 -5.09 13.30 30.05
CA LYS A 151 -4.58 14.62 30.47
C LYS A 151 -3.68 15.23 29.39
N ASP A 152 -3.99 16.46 28.98
CA ASP A 152 -3.16 17.27 28.07
C ASP A 152 -2.74 16.53 26.78
N GLY A 153 -3.65 15.77 26.17
CA GLY A 153 -3.40 14.98 24.95
C GLY A 153 -2.67 13.65 25.19
N TRP A 154 -2.37 13.29 26.44
CA TRP A 154 -1.79 12.01 26.82
C TRP A 154 -2.85 11.07 27.40
N THR A 155 -2.83 9.81 26.97
CA THR A 155 -3.58 8.73 27.61
C THR A 155 -2.62 7.92 28.48
N THR A 156 -2.83 7.90 29.78
CA THR A 156 -2.14 6.98 30.69
C THR A 156 -3.04 5.79 30.94
N LEU A 157 -2.58 4.59 30.58
CA LEU A 157 -3.29 3.33 30.77
C LEU A 157 -2.64 2.58 31.93
N THR A 158 -3.44 2.14 32.89
CA THR A 158 -2.99 1.26 33.98
C THR A 158 -3.58 -0.12 33.76
N LEU A 159 -2.71 -1.13 33.65
CA LEU A 159 -3.08 -2.53 33.46
C LEU A 159 -2.84 -3.32 34.74
N ASP A 160 -3.56 -4.44 34.90
CA ASP A 160 -3.25 -5.41 35.95
C ASP A 160 -1.86 -5.99 35.70
N THR A 161 -0.98 -5.97 36.69
CA THR A 161 0.34 -6.63 36.63
C THR A 161 0.21 -8.15 36.44
N ASN A 162 -0.96 -8.71 36.78
CA ASN A 162 -1.30 -10.10 36.54
C ASN A 162 -1.93 -10.40 35.17
N SER A 163 -2.08 -9.39 34.31
CA SER A 163 -2.71 -9.54 32.99
C SER A 163 -1.90 -10.40 32.00
N PHE A 164 -2.57 -10.84 30.93
CA PHE A 164 -1.93 -11.55 29.80
C PHE A 164 -0.72 -10.81 29.24
N TYR A 165 -0.77 -9.47 29.25
CA TYR A 165 0.25 -8.60 28.70
C TYR A 165 1.60 -8.74 29.39
N TYR A 166 1.64 -8.76 30.73
CA TYR A 166 2.89 -8.93 31.46
C TYR A 166 3.32 -10.40 31.58
N LYS A 167 2.37 -11.33 31.61
CA LYS A 167 2.64 -12.76 31.86
C LYS A 167 3.14 -13.54 30.64
N THR A 168 2.92 -13.05 29.42
CA THR A 168 3.27 -13.80 28.20
C THR A 168 4.24 -13.04 27.31
N LYS A 169 5.04 -13.76 26.51
CA LYS A 169 5.96 -13.12 25.54
C LYS A 169 5.20 -12.32 24.48
N ILE A 170 4.07 -12.87 24.01
CA ILE A 170 3.21 -12.22 23.01
C ILE A 170 2.60 -10.94 23.61
N GLY A 171 2.07 -11.02 24.83
CA GLY A 171 1.56 -9.88 25.56
C GLY A 171 2.59 -8.77 25.75
N ASN A 172 3.82 -9.13 26.13
CA ASN A 172 4.90 -8.16 26.31
C ASN A 172 5.30 -7.48 24.99
N MET A 173 5.27 -8.22 23.89
CA MET A 173 5.52 -7.65 22.56
C MET A 173 4.41 -6.64 22.16
N ILE A 174 3.16 -6.94 22.49
CA ILE A 174 2.02 -6.04 22.24
C ILE A 174 2.18 -4.75 23.07
N LEU A 175 2.52 -4.86 24.36
CA LEU A 175 2.81 -3.69 25.21
C LEU A 175 3.93 -2.83 24.67
N TRP A 176 5.06 -3.46 24.34
CA TRP A 176 6.21 -2.76 23.78
C TRP A 176 5.83 -1.99 22.51
N TYR A 177 5.02 -2.60 21.64
CA TYR A 177 4.56 -1.95 20.40
C TYR A 177 3.65 -0.75 20.68
N THR A 178 2.72 -0.85 21.62
CA THR A 178 1.78 0.23 21.95
C THR A 178 2.41 1.37 22.74
N ASP A 179 3.49 1.09 23.47
CA ASP A 179 4.29 2.09 24.18
C ASP A 179 5.14 2.93 23.22
N LEU A 180 5.28 2.51 21.96
CA LEU A 180 5.93 3.33 20.94
C LEU A 180 5.17 4.64 20.77
N ASN A 181 5.92 5.73 20.74
CA ASN A 181 5.37 7.03 20.38
C ASN A 181 4.95 7.04 18.90
N TYR A 182 4.14 8.03 18.54
CA TYR A 182 3.58 8.11 17.19
C TYR A 182 4.65 8.13 16.08
N SER A 183 5.76 8.86 16.28
CA SER A 183 6.84 8.95 15.30
C SER A 183 7.52 7.59 15.07
N GLN A 184 7.68 6.80 16.13
CA GLN A 184 8.24 5.44 16.05
C GLN A 184 7.29 4.48 15.32
N VAL A 185 5.99 4.55 15.60
CA VAL A 185 4.96 3.75 14.90
C VAL A 185 4.94 4.10 13.42
N LEU A 186 4.95 5.38 13.08
CA LEU A 186 4.97 5.87 11.70
C LEU A 186 6.26 5.42 10.99
N PHE A 187 7.41 5.50 11.65
CA PHE A 187 8.68 5.01 11.10
C PHE A 187 8.63 3.51 10.83
N PHE A 188 8.09 2.71 11.75
CA PHE A 188 7.93 1.27 11.59
C PHE A 188 7.02 0.92 10.41
N GLN A 189 5.84 1.55 10.34
CA GLN A 189 4.88 1.36 9.25
C GLN A 189 5.48 1.75 7.90
N ASN A 190 6.15 2.90 7.81
CA ASN A 190 6.83 3.35 6.58
C ASN A 190 7.97 2.42 6.18
N THR A 191 8.70 1.86 7.14
CA THR A 191 9.77 0.87 6.86
C THR A 191 9.18 -0.40 6.24
N ILE A 192 8.07 -0.92 6.79
CA ILE A 192 7.37 -2.07 6.21
C ILE A 192 6.88 -1.75 4.80
N LEU A 193 6.27 -0.59 4.60
CA LEU A 193 5.76 -0.16 3.30
C LEU A 193 6.88 0.01 2.27
N LEU A 194 8.05 0.51 2.68
CA LEU A 194 9.24 0.65 1.83
C LEU A 194 9.82 -0.72 1.43
N MET A 195 9.93 -1.66 2.39
CA MET A 195 10.38 -3.02 2.07
C MET A 195 9.43 -3.69 1.06
N LEU A 196 8.12 -3.57 1.29
CA LEU A 196 7.11 -4.10 0.37
C LEU A 196 7.12 -3.42 -0.99
N PHE A 197 7.41 -2.12 -1.06
CA PHE A 197 7.63 -1.42 -2.31
C PHE A 197 8.76 -2.05 -3.13
N PHE A 198 9.93 -2.29 -2.52
CA PHE A 198 11.05 -2.92 -3.21
C PHE A 198 10.71 -4.35 -3.66
N ILE A 199 10.05 -5.14 -2.82
CA ILE A 199 9.60 -6.49 -3.19
C ILE A 199 8.65 -6.44 -4.38
N LEU A 200 7.65 -5.55 -4.36
CA LEU A 200 6.69 -5.41 -5.45
C LEU A 200 7.35 -4.91 -6.74
N LEU A 201 8.34 -4.03 -6.63
CA LEU A 201 9.13 -3.55 -7.77
C LEU A 201 9.92 -4.69 -8.42
N VAL A 202 10.58 -5.53 -7.62
CA VAL A 202 11.28 -6.73 -8.11
C VAL A 202 10.31 -7.70 -8.79
N LEU A 203 9.17 -8.00 -8.14
CA LEU A 203 8.14 -8.88 -8.71
C LEU A 203 7.55 -8.32 -10.01
N PHE A 204 7.36 -7.00 -10.08
CA PHE A 204 6.86 -6.33 -11.27
C PHE A 204 7.81 -6.50 -12.45
N PHE A 205 9.10 -6.17 -12.28
CA PHE A 205 10.09 -6.31 -13.36
C PHE A 205 10.33 -7.78 -13.73
N ARG A 206 10.30 -8.70 -12.76
CA ARG A 206 10.37 -10.14 -13.04
C ARG A 206 9.21 -10.59 -13.94
N LYS A 207 7.99 -10.13 -13.65
CA LYS A 207 6.80 -10.42 -14.46
C LYS A 207 6.92 -9.84 -15.87
N GLU A 208 7.42 -8.61 -16.02
CA GLU A 208 7.67 -8.01 -17.33
C GLU A 208 8.72 -8.79 -18.13
N MET A 209 9.80 -9.25 -17.48
CA MET A 209 10.82 -10.10 -18.12
C MET A 209 10.25 -11.44 -18.60
N GLN A 210 9.36 -12.07 -17.83
CA GLN A 210 8.68 -13.30 -18.24
C GLN A 210 7.79 -13.10 -19.47
N LYS A 211 7.07 -11.96 -19.55
CA LYS A 211 6.25 -11.63 -20.73
C LYS A 211 7.08 -11.50 -22.00
N ILE A 212 8.27 -10.88 -21.90
CA ILE A 212 9.22 -10.79 -23.02
C ILE A 212 9.58 -12.20 -23.51
N ASN A 213 10.02 -13.06 -22.59
CA ASN A 213 10.43 -14.42 -22.96
C ASN A 213 9.28 -15.19 -23.64
N GLN A 214 8.05 -15.05 -23.15
CA GLN A 214 6.87 -15.69 -23.76
C GLN A 214 6.59 -15.14 -25.17
N GLN A 215 6.64 -13.82 -25.38
CA GLN A 215 6.38 -13.20 -26.68
C GLN A 215 7.41 -13.62 -27.74
N HIS A 216 8.69 -13.74 -27.38
CA HIS A 216 9.76 -14.17 -28.29
C HIS A 216 9.78 -15.67 -28.57
N ILE A 217 9.19 -16.51 -27.71
CA ILE A 217 9.02 -17.96 -27.97
C ILE A 217 7.82 -18.20 -28.91
N SER A 218 6.80 -17.36 -28.87
CA SER A 218 5.56 -17.51 -29.65
C SER A 218 5.60 -16.89 -31.06
N ALA A 219 6.68 -16.24 -31.48
CA ALA A 219 6.83 -15.77 -32.86
C ALA A 219 7.25 -16.96 -33.74
N PRO A 220 6.37 -17.54 -34.58
CA PRO A 220 6.80 -18.57 -35.50
C PRO A 220 7.86 -17.97 -36.42
N TYR A 221 8.91 -18.74 -36.68
CA TYR A 221 9.84 -18.49 -37.76
C TYR A 221 9.03 -18.33 -39.05
N ASN A 222 8.75 -17.09 -39.47
CA ASN A 222 8.54 -16.81 -40.87
C ASN A 222 9.89 -17.02 -41.54
N THR A 223 10.19 -18.28 -41.87
CA THR A 223 11.10 -18.61 -42.95
C THR A 223 10.46 -18.08 -44.22
N SER A 224 10.78 -16.83 -44.56
CA SER A 224 10.67 -16.38 -45.94
C SER A 224 11.74 -17.13 -46.73
N PHE A 225 11.28 -18.14 -47.48
CA PHE A 225 11.99 -18.75 -48.60
C PHE A 225 12.30 -17.71 -49.68
#